data_AF-A0A840GW59-F1
#
_entry.id   AF-A0A840GW59-F1
#
_cell.length_a   1.000
_cell.length_b   1.000
_cell.length_c   1.000
_cell.angle_alpha   90.00
_cell.angle_beta   90.00
_cell.angle_gamma   90.00
#
_symmetry.space_group_name_H-M   'P 1'
#
loop_
_entity.id
_entity.type
_entity.pdbx_description
1 polymer ?
#
loop_
_entity_poly.entity_id
_entity_poly.type
_entity_poly.pdbx_seq_one_letter_code
_entity_poly.pdbx_strand_id
1 'polypeptide(L)'
;MPKSIKILLIVLSVVAAVPAGLFAALWIWFSYETAKVDRFYHDNRLFGAMREVEKQSTNDSASARDAMLKMIPLGTGKDTVIAFLRNEGLGCRAKAEPVTNIEPQKRLLEGHVTADSLTKKEWLECQAMTPNVMGYKQWIVSLEFDAEKHLSDARVAIWNIFL
;
A
#
# COMPACT_ATOMS: atom_id res chain seq x y z
N MET A 1 -14.65 53.90 -30.70
CA MET A 1 -14.58 53.03 -29.50
C MET A 1 -13.92 53.80 -28.36
N PRO A 2 -14.60 54.05 -27.23
CA PRO A 2 -14.07 54.84 -26.12
C PRO A 2 -12.79 54.22 -25.55
N LYS A 3 -11.81 55.04 -25.15
CA LYS A 3 -10.55 54.57 -24.51
C LYS A 3 -10.83 53.70 -23.28
N SER A 4 -11.88 54.01 -22.52
CA SER A 4 -12.35 53.25 -21.36
C SER A 4 -12.79 51.82 -21.69
N ILE A 5 -13.43 51.58 -22.85
CA ILE A 5 -13.83 50.23 -23.28
C ILE A 5 -12.62 49.37 -23.65
N LYS A 6 -11.60 49.97 -24.27
CA LYS A 6 -10.34 49.26 -24.60
C LYS A 6 -9.57 48.84 -23.34
N ILE A 7 -9.51 49.72 -22.34
CA ILE A 7 -8.86 49.43 -21.06
C ILE A 7 -9.63 48.32 -20.32
N LEU A 8 -10.96 48.39 -20.27
CA LEU A 8 -11.80 47.37 -19.63
C LEU A 8 -11.61 45.98 -20.28
N LEU A 9 -11.55 45.90 -21.61
CA LEU A 9 -11.32 44.65 -22.34
C LEU A 9 -9.93 44.06 -22.08
N ILE A 10 -8.89 44.90 -21.98
CA ILE A 10 -7.53 44.44 -21.65
C ILE A 10 -7.50 43.92 -20.21
N VAL A 11 -8.11 44.62 -19.26
CA VAL A 11 -8.18 44.18 -17.86
C VAL A 11 -8.94 42.86 -17.76
N LEU A 12 -10.10 42.72 -18.41
CA LEU A 12 -10.86 41.46 -18.45
C LEU A 12 -10.06 40.32 -19.09
N SER A 13 -9.33 40.59 -20.17
CA SER A 13 -8.49 39.59 -20.85
C SER A 13 -7.34 39.12 -19.98
N VAL A 14 -6.66 40.04 -19.27
CA VAL A 14 -5.57 39.70 -18.35
C VAL A 14 -6.10 38.96 -17.11
N VAL A 15 -7.24 39.41 -16.56
CA VAL A 15 -7.90 38.78 -15.41
C VAL A 15 -8.40 37.37 -15.73
N ALA A 16 -8.78 37.08 -16.98
CA ALA A 16 -9.16 35.73 -17.41
C ALA A 16 -7.94 34.86 -17.78
N ALA A 17 -6.88 35.45 -18.33
CA ALA A 17 -5.68 34.72 -18.75
C ALA A 17 -4.87 34.17 -17.56
N VAL A 18 -4.80 34.92 -16.45
CA VAL A 18 -4.04 34.50 -15.26
C VAL A 18 -4.62 33.23 -14.60
N PRO A 19 -5.93 33.13 -14.30
CA PRO A 19 -6.54 31.90 -13.82
C PRO A 19 -6.39 30.75 -14.82
N ALA A 20 -6.62 30.99 -16.11
CA ALA A 20 -6.48 29.95 -17.13
C ALA A 20 -5.05 29.39 -17.20
N GLY A 21 -4.03 30.26 -17.11
CA GLY A 21 -2.63 29.85 -17.03
C GLY A 21 -2.31 29.03 -15.79
N LEU A 22 -2.83 29.42 -14.62
CA LEU A 22 -2.67 28.67 -13.37
C LEU A 22 -3.36 27.30 -13.43
N PHE A 23 -4.59 27.24 -13.93
CA PHE A 23 -5.30 25.96 -14.12
C PHE A 23 -4.55 25.04 -15.09
N ALA A 24 -4.04 25.57 -16.20
CA ALA A 24 -3.24 24.80 -17.15
C ALA A 24 -1.95 24.27 -16.51
N ALA A 25 -1.23 25.10 -15.74
CA ALA A 25 -0.02 24.68 -15.04
C ALA A 25 -0.30 23.59 -14.00
N LEU A 26 -1.36 23.74 -13.20
CA LEU A 26 -1.78 22.74 -12.22
C LEU A 26 -2.20 21.43 -12.89
N TRP A 27 -2.91 21.52 -14.01
CA TRP A 27 -3.34 20.33 -14.77
C TRP A 27 -2.15 19.58 -15.36
N ILE A 28 -1.17 20.29 -15.94
CA ILE A 28 0.06 19.71 -16.47
C ILE A 28 0.85 19.03 -15.35
N TRP A 29 1.02 19.71 -14.21
CA TRP A 29 1.68 19.14 -13.04
C TRP A 29 0.98 17.86 -12.55
N PHE A 30 -0.34 17.92 -12.37
CA PHE A 30 -1.13 16.77 -11.90
C PHE A 30 -1.05 15.59 -12.89
N SER A 31 -1.08 15.87 -14.20
CA SER A 31 -0.93 14.84 -15.24
C SER A 31 0.45 14.20 -15.21
N TYR A 32 1.49 15.02 -15.01
CA TYR A 32 2.88 14.55 -14.91
C TYR A 32 3.08 13.62 -13.69
N GLU A 33 2.62 14.04 -12.51
CA GLU A 33 2.71 13.21 -11.30
C GLU A 33 1.89 11.92 -11.43
N THR A 34 0.69 11.99 -12.02
CA THR A 34 -0.12 10.80 -12.29
C THR A 34 0.60 9.83 -13.21
N ALA A 35 1.20 10.31 -14.31
CA ALA A 35 1.94 9.47 -15.25
C ALA A 35 3.17 8.80 -14.60
N LYS A 36 3.87 9.52 -13.71
CA LYS A 36 5.01 8.98 -12.95
C LYS A 36 4.58 7.87 -12.00
N VAL A 37 3.48 8.09 -11.27
CA VAL A 37 2.88 7.09 -10.39
C VAL A 37 2.46 5.87 -11.21
N ASP A 38 1.73 6.04 -12.30
CA ASP A 38 1.25 4.93 -13.12
C ASP A 38 2.39 4.12 -13.74
N ARG A 39 3.48 4.79 -14.16
CA ARG A 39 4.69 4.10 -14.60
C ARG A 39 5.29 3.21 -13.52
N PHE A 40 5.38 3.68 -12.28
CA PHE A 40 5.88 2.86 -11.18
C PHE A 40 5.05 1.57 -11.01
N TYR A 41 3.72 1.69 -11.02
CA TYR A 41 2.84 0.52 -10.85
C TYR A 41 2.79 -0.38 -12.09
N HIS A 42 3.12 0.15 -13.27
CA HIS A 42 3.31 -0.66 -14.47
C HIS A 42 4.62 -1.46 -14.41
N ASP A 43 5.70 -0.83 -13.96
CA ASP A 43 7.04 -1.45 -13.87
C ASP A 43 7.14 -2.45 -12.70
N ASN A 44 6.34 -2.29 -11.64
CA ASN A 44 6.32 -3.18 -10.47
C ASN A 44 5.09 -4.09 -10.48
N ARG A 45 5.28 -5.34 -10.89
CA ARG A 45 4.20 -6.28 -11.18
C ARG A 45 3.28 -6.52 -9.98
N LEU A 46 3.85 -6.77 -8.79
CA LEU A 46 3.06 -7.07 -7.59
C LEU A 46 2.20 -5.87 -7.19
N PHE A 47 2.81 -4.68 -7.07
CA PHE A 47 2.08 -3.47 -6.70
C PHE A 47 1.06 -3.07 -7.75
N GLY A 48 1.37 -3.24 -9.05
CA GLY A 48 0.45 -3.00 -10.15
C GLY A 48 -0.82 -3.82 -10.02
N ALA A 49 -0.69 -5.14 -9.87
CA ALA A 49 -1.84 -6.03 -9.72
C ALA A 49 -2.68 -5.73 -8.46
N MET A 50 -2.02 -5.42 -7.34
CA MET A 50 -2.75 -5.04 -6.12
C MET A 50 -3.46 -3.69 -6.26
N ARG A 51 -2.84 -2.70 -6.91
CA ARG A 51 -3.45 -1.37 -7.12
C ARG A 51 -4.61 -1.39 -8.11
N GLU A 52 -4.59 -2.28 -9.09
CA GLU A 52 -5.70 -2.43 -10.03
C GLU A 52 -7.01 -2.80 -9.32
N VAL A 53 -6.91 -3.67 -8.31
CA VAL A 53 -8.06 -4.17 -7.55
C VAL A 53 -8.37 -3.37 -6.29
N GLU A 54 -7.38 -2.67 -5.71
CA GLU A 54 -7.58 -1.82 -4.55
C GLU A 54 -6.82 -0.49 -4.66
N LYS A 55 -7.60 0.60 -4.77
CA LYS A 55 -7.07 1.96 -4.92
C LYS A 55 -7.20 2.76 -3.63
N GLN A 56 -8.08 2.38 -2.72
CA GLN A 56 -8.33 3.11 -1.49
C GLN A 56 -7.40 2.63 -0.37
N SER A 57 -7.36 3.42 0.71
CA SER A 57 -6.70 2.99 1.94
C SER A 57 -7.61 2.05 2.71
N THR A 58 -7.06 0.96 3.23
CA THR A 58 -7.79 0.00 4.07
C THR A 58 -6.82 -0.71 5.01
N ASN A 59 -7.31 -1.12 6.18
CA ASN A 59 -6.53 -1.90 7.14
C ASN A 59 -6.49 -3.39 6.80
N ASP A 60 -7.40 -3.86 5.94
CA ASP A 60 -7.46 -5.23 5.47
C ASP A 60 -8.14 -5.26 4.09
N SER A 61 -7.35 -5.45 3.04
CA SER A 61 -7.80 -5.56 1.66
C SER A 61 -7.83 -7.01 1.23
N ALA A 62 -9.02 -7.60 1.22
CA ALA A 62 -9.22 -8.94 0.66
C ALA A 62 -8.88 -8.98 -0.83
N SER A 63 -9.24 -7.94 -1.60
CA SER A 63 -8.97 -7.84 -3.03
C SER A 63 -7.46 -7.80 -3.34
N ALA A 64 -6.70 -6.95 -2.65
CA ALA A 64 -5.25 -6.89 -2.82
C ALA A 64 -4.55 -8.16 -2.34
N ARG A 65 -5.03 -8.76 -1.23
CA ARG A 65 -4.56 -10.08 -0.77
C ARG A 65 -4.74 -11.12 -1.88
N ASP A 66 -5.92 -11.22 -2.46
CA ASP A 66 -6.22 -12.23 -3.48
C ASP A 66 -5.37 -11.99 -4.75
N ALA A 67 -5.11 -10.73 -5.13
CA ALA A 67 -4.20 -10.39 -6.23
C ALA A 67 -2.74 -10.81 -5.93
N MET A 68 -2.25 -10.61 -4.70
CA MET A 68 -0.94 -11.08 -4.28
C MET A 68 -0.86 -12.62 -4.27
N LEU A 69 -1.89 -13.30 -3.75
CA LEU A 69 -1.92 -14.76 -3.68
C LEU A 69 -1.97 -15.44 -5.04
N LYS A 70 -2.42 -14.74 -6.10
CA LYS A 70 -2.26 -15.23 -7.49
C LYS A 70 -0.80 -15.29 -7.94
N MET A 71 0.07 -14.45 -7.37
CA MET A 71 1.51 -14.45 -7.66
C MET A 71 2.32 -15.31 -6.68
N ILE A 72 1.88 -15.37 -5.42
CA ILE A 72 2.50 -16.15 -4.35
C ILE A 72 1.41 -17.03 -3.73
N PRO A 73 1.15 -18.23 -4.27
CA PRO A 73 0.10 -19.10 -3.76
C PRO A 73 0.37 -19.53 -2.31
N LEU A 74 -0.71 -19.85 -1.60
CA LEU A 74 -0.61 -20.56 -0.32
C LEU A 74 0.15 -21.89 -0.53
N GLY A 75 0.88 -22.32 0.50
CA GLY A 75 1.79 -23.46 0.42
C GLY A 75 3.20 -23.09 -0.08
N THR A 76 3.42 -21.88 -0.58
CA THR A 76 4.76 -21.46 -1.02
C THR A 76 5.73 -21.39 0.17
N GLY A 77 6.92 -21.96 0.01
CA GLY A 77 7.95 -21.94 1.05
C GLY A 77 8.41 -20.53 1.42
N LYS A 78 8.62 -20.31 2.72
CA LYS A 78 8.97 -19.02 3.32
C LYS A 78 10.09 -18.27 2.61
N ASP A 79 11.21 -18.93 2.34
CA ASP A 79 12.36 -18.26 1.72
C ASP A 79 12.05 -17.79 0.30
N THR A 80 11.24 -18.55 -0.44
CA THR A 80 10.75 -18.16 -1.78
C THR A 80 9.83 -16.94 -1.69
N VAL A 81 8.91 -16.92 -0.72
CA VAL A 81 8.02 -15.77 -0.50
C VAL A 81 8.84 -14.52 -0.15
N ILE A 82 9.78 -14.63 0.79
CA ILE A 82 10.62 -13.50 1.21
C ILE A 82 11.49 -13.00 0.06
N ALA A 83 12.09 -13.91 -0.72
CA ALA A 83 12.91 -13.55 -1.87
C ALA A 83 12.08 -12.82 -2.93
N PHE A 84 10.87 -13.32 -3.24
CA PHE A 84 9.96 -12.68 -4.18
C PHE A 84 9.59 -11.26 -3.70
N LEU A 85 9.13 -11.12 -2.45
CA LEU A 85 8.72 -9.83 -1.92
C LEU A 85 9.88 -8.82 -1.83
N ARG A 86 11.08 -9.30 -1.50
CA ARG A 86 12.29 -8.46 -1.51
C ARG A 86 12.65 -7.99 -2.92
N ASN A 87 12.50 -8.84 -3.93
CA ASN A 87 12.74 -8.47 -5.33
C ASN A 87 11.72 -7.45 -5.83
N GLU A 88 10.48 -7.49 -5.32
CA GLU A 88 9.44 -6.47 -5.56
C GLU A 88 9.65 -5.21 -4.68
N GLY A 89 10.72 -5.15 -3.86
CA GLY A 89 11.08 -3.97 -3.08
C GLY A 89 10.46 -3.87 -1.68
N LEU A 90 9.82 -4.93 -1.17
CA LEU A 90 9.32 -4.96 0.20
C LEU A 90 10.43 -5.33 1.21
N GLY A 91 10.50 -4.57 2.29
CA GLY A 91 11.33 -4.88 3.46
C GLY A 91 10.57 -5.73 4.46
N CYS A 92 11.00 -6.97 4.69
CA CYS A 92 10.37 -7.90 5.62
C CYS A 92 11.05 -7.91 7.00
N ARG A 93 10.25 -7.93 8.07
CA ARG A 93 10.68 -8.06 9.47
C ARG A 93 9.79 -9.06 10.20
N ALA A 94 10.38 -9.82 11.12
CA ALA A 94 9.61 -10.71 11.99
C ALA A 94 8.64 -9.89 12.83
N LYS A 95 7.38 -10.32 12.88
CA LYS A 95 6.34 -9.72 13.71
C LYS A 95 6.05 -10.67 14.87
N ALA A 96 5.98 -10.16 16.08
CA ALA A 96 5.43 -10.94 17.19
C ALA A 96 3.97 -11.27 16.86
N GLU A 97 3.50 -12.48 17.23
CA GLU A 97 2.10 -12.86 17.04
C GLU A 97 1.17 -11.71 17.47
N PRO A 98 0.16 -11.35 16.66
CA PRO A 98 -0.82 -10.39 17.12
C PRO A 98 -1.47 -10.97 18.38
N VAL A 99 -1.40 -10.23 19.49
CA VAL A 99 -2.10 -10.55 20.74
C VAL A 99 -3.60 -10.35 20.52
N THR A 100 -4.21 -11.19 19.69
CA THR A 100 -5.65 -11.35 19.63
C THR A 100 -6.00 -12.43 20.64
N ASN A 101 -6.05 -12.04 21.91
CA ASN A 101 -7.11 -12.48 22.83
C ASN A 101 -6.94 -11.81 24.19
N ILE A 102 -8.11 -11.46 24.75
CA ILE A 102 -8.37 -11.06 26.12
C ILE A 102 -8.10 -12.30 27.01
N GLU A 103 -6.85 -12.74 27.07
CA GLU A 103 -6.46 -13.92 27.84
C GLU A 103 -5.11 -13.78 28.58
N PRO A 104 -4.69 -12.60 29.09
CA PRO A 104 -3.65 -12.57 30.10
C PRO A 104 -4.17 -13.07 31.46
N GLN A 105 -5.49 -13.16 31.67
CA GLN A 105 -6.06 -13.45 32.99
C GLN A 105 -6.28 -14.95 33.29
N LYS A 106 -6.28 -15.84 32.28
CA LYS A 106 -6.38 -17.29 32.50
C LYS A 106 -5.04 -17.98 32.76
N ARG A 107 -3.92 -17.44 32.25
CA ARG A 107 -2.60 -18.07 32.39
C ARG A 107 -2.00 -18.00 33.81
N LEU A 108 -2.54 -17.16 34.69
CA LEU A 108 -2.06 -17.05 36.07
C LEU A 108 -2.71 -18.05 37.04
N LEU A 109 -3.80 -18.73 36.65
CA LEU A 109 -4.50 -19.69 37.52
C LEU A 109 -4.23 -21.16 37.19
N GLU A 110 -3.84 -21.48 35.96
CA GLU A 110 -3.66 -22.87 35.54
C GLU A 110 -2.18 -23.13 35.26
N GLY A 111 -1.48 -23.58 36.29
CA GLY A 111 -0.18 -24.22 36.15
C GLY A 111 -0.30 -25.46 35.27
N HIS A 112 -0.15 -25.29 33.97
CA HIS A 112 -0.12 -26.39 33.01
C HIS A 112 0.94 -26.13 31.94
N VAL A 113 2.04 -26.87 32.06
CA VAL A 113 3.02 -27.06 30.99
C VAL A 113 2.37 -27.98 29.97
N THR A 114 1.97 -27.48 28.80
CA THR A 114 1.63 -28.34 27.65
C THR A 114 1.89 -27.65 26.30
N ALA A 115 2.70 -28.32 25.47
CA ALA A 115 2.55 -28.44 24.01
C ALA A 115 2.63 -27.19 23.09
N ASP A 116 3.21 -26.07 23.53
CA ASP A 116 3.24 -24.83 22.73
C ASP A 116 4.31 -24.79 21.60
N SER A 117 5.10 -25.86 21.42
CA SER A 117 6.23 -25.88 20.46
C SER A 117 5.95 -26.57 19.13
N LEU A 118 4.77 -27.19 18.94
CA LEU A 118 4.42 -27.97 17.74
C LEU A 118 3.51 -27.22 16.76
N THR A 119 2.98 -26.06 17.14
CA THR A 119 2.04 -25.26 16.34
C THR A 119 2.43 -23.79 16.27
N LYS A 120 3.72 -23.47 16.45
CA LYS A 120 4.19 -22.08 16.45
C LYS A 120 4.13 -21.51 15.04
N LYS A 121 3.05 -20.78 14.76
CA LYS A 121 2.86 -20.03 13.52
C LYS A 121 3.79 -18.83 13.55
N GLU A 122 4.50 -18.60 12.45
CA GLU A 122 5.42 -17.49 12.34
C GLU A 122 4.77 -16.36 11.54
N TRP A 123 4.78 -15.14 12.10
CA TRP A 123 4.30 -13.96 11.41
C TRP A 123 5.46 -13.12 10.89
N LEU A 124 5.37 -12.72 9.64
CA LEU A 124 6.27 -11.76 9.00
C LEU A 124 5.48 -10.57 8.50
N GLU A 125 6.02 -9.38 8.68
CA GLU A 125 5.46 -8.17 8.12
C GLU A 125 6.44 -7.58 7.10
N CYS A 126 5.98 -7.45 5.87
CA CYS A 126 6.72 -6.88 4.77
C CYS A 126 6.09 -5.55 4.38
N GLN A 127 6.89 -4.48 4.35
CA GLN A 127 6.38 -3.14 4.07
C GLN A 127 7.12 -2.49 2.91
N ALA A 128 6.41 -1.66 2.15
CA ALA A 128 7.00 -0.77 1.15
C ALA A 128 6.25 0.56 1.07
N MET A 129 6.99 1.63 0.80
CA MET A 129 6.43 2.92 0.41
C MET A 129 6.49 3.04 -1.11
N THR A 130 5.35 3.40 -1.70
CA THR A 130 5.18 3.56 -3.14
C THR A 130 4.71 4.98 -3.44
N PRO A 131 5.00 5.54 -4.62
CA PRO A 131 4.57 6.89 -4.97
C PRO A 131 3.04 6.97 -5.03
N ASN A 132 2.50 8.11 -4.63
CA ASN A 132 1.11 8.49 -4.79
C ASN A 132 1.05 9.93 -5.33
N VAL A 133 -0.03 10.31 -6.02
CA VAL A 133 -0.12 11.63 -6.67
C VAL A 133 0.01 12.76 -5.64
N MET A 134 -0.49 12.53 -4.42
CA MET A 134 -0.27 13.41 -3.27
C MET A 134 0.40 12.61 -2.14
N GLY A 135 1.73 12.56 -2.13
CA GLY A 135 2.54 11.92 -1.09
C GLY A 135 2.92 10.47 -1.42
N TYR A 136 2.75 9.58 -0.44
CA TYR A 136 3.13 8.17 -0.56
C TYR A 136 1.96 7.26 -0.20
N LYS A 137 2.01 6.04 -0.73
CA LYS A 137 1.15 4.94 -0.32
C LYS A 137 2.00 3.85 0.32
N GLN A 138 1.73 3.54 1.57
CA GLN A 138 2.35 2.46 2.31
C GLN A 138 1.57 1.18 2.11
N TRP A 139 2.25 0.13 1.66
CA TRP A 139 1.75 -1.22 1.57
C TRP A 139 2.33 -2.04 2.70
N ILE A 140 1.48 -2.75 3.42
CA ILE A 140 1.87 -3.61 4.54
C ILE A 140 1.29 -4.99 4.27
N VAL A 141 2.16 -5.97 4.09
CA VAL A 141 1.82 -7.37 3.87
C VAL A 141 2.19 -8.14 5.12
N SER A 142 1.19 -8.62 5.86
CA SER A 142 1.38 -9.57 6.96
C SER A 142 1.23 -10.99 6.43
N LEU A 143 2.20 -11.84 6.68
CA LEU A 143 2.24 -13.22 6.20
C LEU A 143 2.27 -14.15 7.41
N GLU A 144 1.47 -15.20 7.35
CA GLU A 144 1.48 -16.30 8.32
C GLU A 144 2.12 -17.52 7.68
N PHE A 145 3.07 -18.12 8.37
CA PHE A 145 3.70 -19.37 7.98
C PHE A 145 3.33 -20.48 8.96
N ASP A 146 3.01 -21.65 8.43
CA ASP A 146 2.79 -22.84 9.23
C ASP A 146 4.10 -23.40 9.83
N ALA A 147 3.99 -24.49 10.59
CA ALA A 147 5.12 -25.15 11.22
C ALA A 147 6.13 -25.72 10.21
N GLU A 148 5.69 -26.00 8.97
CA GLU A 148 6.54 -26.46 7.86
C GLU A 148 7.18 -25.31 7.09
N LYS A 149 6.94 -24.06 7.51
CA LYS A 149 7.40 -22.82 6.86
C LYS A 149 6.79 -22.62 5.47
N HIS A 150 5.57 -23.08 5.27
CA HIS A 150 4.78 -22.75 4.09
C HIS A 150 3.80 -21.61 4.39
N LEU A 151 3.56 -20.76 3.40
CA LEU A 151 2.61 -19.65 3.51
C LEU A 151 1.19 -20.20 3.75
N SER A 152 0.62 -19.92 4.92
CA SER A 152 -0.70 -20.41 5.31
C SER A 152 -1.79 -19.35 5.22
N ASP A 153 -1.45 -18.08 5.49
CA ASP A 153 -2.36 -16.94 5.35
C ASP A 153 -1.57 -15.67 4.99
N ALA A 154 -2.28 -14.67 4.48
CA ALA A 154 -1.73 -13.35 4.26
C ALA A 154 -2.80 -12.26 4.45
N ARG A 155 -2.36 -11.07 4.87
CA ARG A 155 -3.20 -9.87 5.00
C ARG A 155 -2.50 -8.69 4.39
N VAL A 156 -3.26 -7.82 3.74
CA VAL A 156 -2.71 -6.64 3.05
C VAL A 156 -3.41 -5.40 3.57
N ALA A 157 -2.64 -4.48 4.15
CA ALA A 157 -3.09 -3.15 4.53
C ALA A 157 -2.44 -2.09 3.63
N ILE A 158 -3.16 -1.01 3.40
CA ILE A 158 -2.81 0.05 2.46
C ILE A 158 -3.15 1.38 3.09
N TRP A 159 -2.15 2.24 3.30
CA TRP A 159 -2.35 3.56 3.89
C TRP A 159 -1.80 4.67 3.01
N ASN A 160 -2.56 5.74 2.85
CA ASN A 160 -2.06 6.97 2.24
C ASN A 160 -1.34 7.79 3.33
N ILE A 161 -0.08 8.13 3.06
CA ILE A 161 0.72 9.05 3.86
C ILE A 161 0.81 10.36 3.09
N PHE A 162 0.08 11.36 3.58
CA PHE A 162 0.13 12.72 3.06
C PHE A 162 1.35 13.44 3.67
N LEU A 163 2.08 14.18 2.85
CA LEU A 163 3.19 15.07 3.26
C LEU A 163 2.76 16.52 3.11
#